data_AF-A0AAD5LKD1-F1
#
_entry.id   AF-A0AAD5LKD1-F1
#
_cell.length_a   1.000
_cell.length_b   1.000
_cell.length_c   1.000
_cell.angle_alpha   90.00
_cell.angle_beta   90.00
_cell.angle_gamma   90.00
#
_symmetry.space_group_name_H-M   'P 1'
#
loop_
_entity.id
_entity.type
_entity.pdbx_description
1 polymer ?
#
loop_
_entity_poly.entity_id
_entity_poly.type
_entity_poly.pdbx_seq_one_letter_code
_entity_poly.pdbx_strand_id
1 'polypeptide(L)'
;MEALLSRSELLRGVLTVLNVLLAIYCGIFVALLQRRQCLEFTCDPSEPWSELDASLLAFHLLSAFAFLLGAVAVFLAHVCLVQVNTWTIGVFGAVYLALAIWILVVSDSHRFVGVLLAALSIATSILGVGISRRFVRGLQQQRAVLPDIGADAFLNLARREPAGEARGSRAPRPSRRVERAW
;
A
#
# COMPACT_ATOMS: atom_id res chain seq x y z
N MET A 1 -2.01 8.32 -25.49
CA MET A 1 -2.23 8.83 -24.11
C MET A 1 -3.33 8.04 -23.41
N GLU A 2 -4.46 7.75 -24.08
CA GLU A 2 -5.58 6.95 -23.57
C GLU A 2 -5.20 5.54 -23.08
N ALA A 3 -4.34 4.82 -23.81
CA ALA A 3 -3.88 3.49 -23.39
C ALA A 3 -3.07 3.50 -22.07
N LEU A 4 -2.32 4.59 -21.80
CA LEU A 4 -1.58 4.74 -20.55
C LEU A 4 -2.50 5.07 -19.38
N LEU A 5 -3.50 5.93 -19.61
CA LEU A 5 -4.54 6.27 -18.63
C LEU A 5 -5.40 5.05 -18.28
N SER A 6 -5.83 4.27 -19.28
CA SER A 6 -6.57 3.02 -19.08
C SER A 6 -5.77 2.00 -18.25
N ARG A 7 -4.47 1.86 -18.54
CA ARG A 7 -3.59 0.95 -17.79
C ARG A 7 -3.33 1.42 -16.36
N SER A 8 -3.17 2.72 -16.12
CA SER A 8 -2.97 3.26 -14.77
C SER A 8 -4.22 3.08 -13.90
N GLU A 9 -5.41 3.28 -14.46
CA GLU A 9 -6.67 3.07 -13.76
C GLU A 9 -6.90 1.59 -13.44
N LEU A 10 -6.57 0.68 -14.36
CA LEU A 10 -6.62 -0.75 -14.08
C LEU A 10 -5.66 -1.15 -12.95
N LEU A 11 -4.40 -0.69 -12.99
CA LEU A 11 -3.43 -0.96 -11.93
C LEU A 11 -3.87 -0.39 -10.58
N ARG A 12 -4.45 0.81 -10.59
CA ARG A 12 -5.04 1.45 -9.41
C ARG A 12 -6.16 0.61 -8.82
N GLY A 13 -7.11 0.16 -9.65
CA GLY A 13 -8.21 -0.71 -9.22
C GLY A 13 -7.71 -2.03 -8.64
N VAL A 14 -6.83 -2.73 -9.35
CA VAL A 14 -6.25 -4.01 -8.92
C VAL A 14 -5.50 -3.88 -7.60
N LEU A 15 -4.65 -2.85 -7.45
CA LEU A 15 -3.90 -2.63 -6.22
C LEU A 15 -4.79 -2.21 -5.05
N THR A 16 -5.83 -1.41 -5.30
CA THR A 16 -6.79 -1.04 -4.25
C THR A 16 -7.50 -2.29 -3.74
N VAL A 17 -8.01 -3.13 -4.66
CA VAL A 17 -8.67 -4.39 -4.32
C VAL A 17 -7.71 -5.33 -3.59
N LEU A 18 -6.48 -5.49 -4.07
CA LEU A 18 -5.47 -6.32 -3.39
C LEU A 18 -5.25 -5.89 -1.94
N ASN A 19 -5.08 -4.59 -1.71
CA ASN A 19 -4.89 -4.06 -0.36
C ASN A 19 -6.12 -4.28 0.53
N VAL A 20 -7.32 -4.06 -0.01
CA VAL A 20 -8.56 -4.34 0.73
C VAL A 20 -8.68 -5.83 1.08
N LEU A 21 -8.36 -6.73 0.15
CA LEU A 21 -8.38 -8.17 0.40
C LEU A 21 -7.36 -8.59 1.47
N LEU A 22 -6.14 -8.03 1.43
CA LEU A 22 -5.12 -8.27 2.46
C LEU A 22 -5.55 -7.73 3.82
N ALA A 23 -6.20 -6.56 3.87
CA ALA A 23 -6.75 -6.01 5.10
C ALA A 23 -7.86 -6.89 5.68
N ILE A 24 -8.80 -7.34 4.84
CA ILE A 24 -9.89 -8.26 5.23
C ILE A 24 -9.30 -9.57 5.75
N TYR A 25 -8.33 -10.14 5.04
CA TYR A 25 -7.65 -11.36 5.46
C TYR A 25 -7.02 -11.21 6.85
N CYS A 26 -6.29 -10.12 7.09
CA CYS A 26 -5.73 -9.81 8.39
C CYS A 26 -6.81 -9.65 9.46
N GLY A 27 -7.90 -8.95 9.15
CA GLY A 27 -9.03 -8.77 10.07
C GLY A 27 -9.74 -10.08 10.44
N ILE A 28 -9.90 -11.01 9.48
CA ILE A 28 -10.43 -12.35 9.74
C ILE A 28 -9.52 -13.11 10.71
N PHE A 29 -8.20 -13.08 10.48
CA PHE A 29 -7.24 -13.72 11.38
C PHE A 29 -7.28 -13.14 12.79
N VAL A 30 -7.36 -11.82 12.93
CA VAL A 30 -7.54 -11.15 14.23
C VAL A 30 -8.81 -11.63 14.92
N ALA A 31 -9.94 -11.66 14.21
CA ALA A 31 -11.21 -12.11 14.77
C ALA A 31 -11.16 -13.59 15.20
N LEU A 32 -10.43 -14.43 14.46
CA LEU A 32 -10.23 -15.84 14.80
C LEU A 32 -9.35 -16.01 16.05
N LEU A 33 -8.22 -15.30 16.14
CA LEU A 33 -7.33 -15.32 17.31
C LEU A 33 -8.01 -14.75 18.57
N GLN A 34 -8.90 -13.76 18.41
CA GLN A 34 -9.71 -13.26 19.53
C GLN A 34 -10.75 -14.27 20.01
N ARG A 35 -11.32 -15.08 19.11
CA ARG A 35 -12.36 -16.07 19.44
C ARG A 35 -11.80 -17.40 19.93
N ARG A 36 -10.65 -17.83 19.41
CA ARG A 36 -9.91 -19.01 19.85
C ARG A 36 -8.56 -18.52 20.37
N GLN A 37 -8.39 -18.52 21.69
CA GLN A 37 -7.21 -17.99 22.39
C GLN A 37 -5.88 -18.69 22.04
N CYS A 38 -5.91 -19.70 21.17
CA CYS A 38 -4.75 -20.25 20.49
C CYS A 38 -5.11 -20.74 19.09
N LEU A 39 -4.09 -20.79 18.23
CA LEU A 39 -4.07 -21.70 17.09
C LEU A 39 -3.97 -23.15 17.60
N GLU A 40 -4.60 -24.10 16.91
CA GLU A 40 -4.66 -25.54 17.27
C GLU A 40 -3.29 -26.22 17.49
N PHE A 41 -2.21 -25.51 17.15
CA PHE A 41 -0.82 -25.93 17.14
C PHE A 41 -0.07 -25.64 18.44
N THR A 42 -0.62 -24.77 19.30
CA THR A 42 0.08 -24.24 20.48
C THR A 42 -0.68 -24.40 21.80
N CYS A 43 -1.90 -24.93 21.82
CA CYS A 43 -2.75 -24.75 23.00
C CYS A 43 -2.77 -25.89 24.02
N ASP A 44 -2.39 -25.54 25.24
CA ASP A 44 -3.11 -25.89 26.46
C ASP A 44 -4.09 -24.74 26.80
N PRO A 45 -5.41 -24.97 26.83
CA PRO A 45 -6.41 -23.92 27.09
C PRO A 45 -6.39 -23.35 28.52
N SER A 46 -5.55 -23.88 29.41
CA SER A 46 -5.35 -23.38 30.77
C SER A 46 -4.22 -22.36 30.90
N GLU A 47 -3.39 -22.18 29.87
CA GLU A 47 -2.27 -21.25 29.89
C GLU A 47 -2.64 -19.84 29.39
N PRO A 48 -1.99 -18.78 29.92
CA PRO A 48 -2.11 -17.43 29.37
C PRO A 48 -1.60 -17.37 27.93
N TRP A 49 -2.01 -16.34 27.18
CA TRP A 49 -1.60 -16.12 25.79
C TRP A 49 -0.09 -16.33 25.59
N SER A 50 0.29 -17.19 24.66
CA SER A 50 1.69 -17.32 24.28
C SER A 50 2.19 -16.00 23.67
N GLU A 51 3.47 -15.67 23.88
CA GLU A 51 4.08 -14.49 23.27
C GLU A 51 3.96 -14.51 21.73
N LEU A 52 3.96 -15.72 21.15
CA LEU A 52 3.74 -15.94 19.72
C LEU A 52 2.34 -15.51 19.30
N ASP A 53 1.29 -15.92 20.02
CA ASP A 53 -0.10 -15.57 19.68
C ASP A 53 -0.35 -14.06 19.82
N ALA A 54 0.20 -13.44 20.87
CA ALA A 54 0.15 -11.98 21.03
C ALA A 54 0.87 -11.24 19.89
N SER A 55 2.06 -11.72 19.50
CA SER A 55 2.82 -11.14 18.38
C SER A 55 2.11 -11.31 17.04
N LEU A 56 1.48 -12.47 16.81
CA LEU A 56 0.68 -12.73 15.62
C LEU A 56 -0.54 -11.81 15.59
N LEU A 57 -1.27 -11.67 16.69
CA LEU A 57 -2.41 -10.74 16.77
C LEU A 57 -1.96 -9.31 16.42
N ALA A 58 -0.93 -8.80 17.09
CA ALA A 58 -0.42 -7.46 16.88
C ALA A 58 0.04 -7.25 15.43
N PHE A 59 0.76 -8.23 14.86
CA PHE A 59 1.21 -8.20 13.48
C PHE A 59 0.04 -8.11 12.48
N HIS A 60 -1.01 -8.90 12.67
CA HIS A 60 -2.18 -8.87 11.77
C HIS A 60 -2.99 -7.58 11.96
N LEU A 61 -3.15 -7.07 13.19
CA LEU A 61 -3.81 -5.79 13.45
C LEU A 61 -3.09 -4.63 12.74
N LEU A 62 -1.77 -4.53 12.92
CA LEU A 62 -0.95 -3.50 12.29
C LEU A 62 -0.96 -3.64 10.76
N SER A 63 -0.91 -4.87 10.25
CA SER A 63 -0.98 -5.16 8.82
C SER A 63 -2.34 -4.78 8.23
N ALA A 64 -3.45 -5.08 8.91
CA ALA A 64 -4.79 -4.69 8.47
C ALA A 64 -4.90 -3.17 8.33
N PHE A 65 -4.43 -2.43 9.33
CA PHE A 65 -4.38 -0.97 9.30
C PHE A 65 -3.50 -0.46 8.15
N ALA A 66 -2.29 -1.01 8.00
CA ALA A 66 -1.36 -0.59 6.96
C ALA A 66 -1.90 -0.87 5.54
N PHE A 67 -2.58 -1.98 5.32
CA PHE A 67 -3.21 -2.29 4.04
C PHE A 67 -4.43 -1.43 3.75
N LEU A 68 -5.24 -1.07 4.75
CA LEU A 68 -6.30 -0.07 4.56
C LEU A 68 -5.72 1.29 4.16
N LEU A 69 -4.67 1.75 4.85
CA LEU A 69 -3.97 2.98 4.49
C LEU A 69 -3.36 2.89 3.08
N GLY A 70 -2.81 1.72 2.74
CA GLY A 70 -2.30 1.40 1.42
C GLY A 70 -3.37 1.46 0.32
N ALA A 71 -4.56 0.94 0.58
CA ALA A 71 -5.70 1.04 -0.34
C ALA A 71 -6.09 2.50 -0.58
N VAL A 72 -6.19 3.29 0.48
CA VAL A 72 -6.48 4.74 0.40
C VAL A 72 -5.38 5.50 -0.34
N ALA A 73 -4.11 5.12 -0.17
CA ALA A 73 -2.98 5.73 -0.86
C ALA A 73 -2.89 5.38 -2.36
N VAL A 74 -3.36 4.19 -2.76
CA VAL A 74 -3.43 3.75 -4.16
C VAL A 74 -4.64 4.36 -4.89
N PHE A 75 -5.82 4.33 -4.26
CA PHE A 75 -6.82 5.38 -4.47
C PHE A 75 -6.13 6.75 -4.20
N LEU A 76 -6.60 7.95 -4.48
CA LEU A 76 -5.77 9.19 -4.33
C LEU A 76 -4.41 9.27 -5.11
N ALA A 77 -3.81 8.18 -5.59
CA ALA A 77 -2.53 8.12 -6.29
C ALA A 77 -1.34 8.78 -5.54
N HIS A 78 -1.24 8.59 -4.23
CA HIS A 78 -0.21 9.23 -3.40
C HIS A 78 1.12 8.45 -3.43
N VAL A 79 2.01 8.80 -4.36
CA VAL A 79 3.27 8.07 -4.68
C VAL A 79 4.08 7.64 -3.45
N CYS A 80 4.38 8.52 -2.50
CA CYS A 80 5.21 8.17 -1.33
C CYS A 80 4.57 7.09 -0.45
N LEU A 81 3.27 7.19 -0.19
CA LEU A 81 2.52 6.23 0.61
C LEU A 81 2.37 4.89 -0.13
N VAL A 82 2.21 4.92 -1.46
CA VAL A 82 2.22 3.70 -2.29
C VAL A 82 3.59 3.00 -2.24
N GLN A 83 4.69 3.75 -2.22
CA GLN A 83 6.03 3.16 -2.05
C GLN A 83 6.19 2.52 -0.68
N VAL A 84 5.78 3.20 0.40
CA VAL A 84 5.77 2.61 1.75
C VAL A 84 4.93 1.34 1.77
N ASN A 85 3.73 1.38 1.21
CA ASN A 85 2.85 0.21 1.12
C ASN A 85 3.47 -0.94 0.32
N THR A 86 4.25 -0.63 -0.72
CA THR A 86 5.01 -1.65 -1.48
C THR A 86 5.97 -2.41 -0.58
N TRP A 87 6.66 -1.71 0.32
CA TRP A 87 7.54 -2.33 1.31
C TRP A 87 6.75 -3.13 2.34
N THR A 88 5.62 -2.60 2.82
CA THR A 88 4.71 -3.32 3.72
C THR A 88 4.27 -4.66 3.14
N ILE A 89 3.84 -4.70 1.87
CA ILE A 89 3.46 -5.95 1.18
C ILE A 89 4.65 -6.93 1.14
N GLY A 90 5.85 -6.44 0.85
CA GLY A 90 7.06 -7.27 0.81
C GLY A 90 7.43 -7.85 2.18
N VAL A 91 7.42 -7.02 3.23
CA VAL A 91 7.69 -7.45 4.61
C VAL A 91 6.63 -8.45 5.08
N PHE A 92 5.36 -8.16 4.83
CA PHE A 92 4.25 -9.05 5.16
C PHE A 92 4.44 -10.43 4.54
N GLY A 93 4.72 -10.46 3.23
CA GLY A 93 5.01 -11.70 2.54
C GLY A 93 6.21 -12.44 3.15
N ALA A 94 7.32 -11.76 3.40
CA ALA A 94 8.51 -12.38 4.01
C ALA A 94 8.22 -13.01 5.38
N VAL A 95 7.45 -12.33 6.24
CA VAL A 95 7.03 -12.86 7.55
C VAL A 95 6.17 -14.12 7.37
N TYR A 96 5.22 -14.10 6.44
CA TYR A 96 4.39 -15.27 6.14
C TYR A 96 5.17 -16.44 5.53
N LEU A 97 6.23 -16.15 4.76
CA LEU A 97 7.11 -17.18 4.24
C LEU A 97 7.91 -17.82 5.38
N ALA A 98 8.43 -17.03 6.32
CA ALA A 98 9.10 -17.54 7.50
C ALA A 98 8.16 -18.40 8.36
N LEU A 99 6.91 -17.96 8.56
CA LEU A 99 5.88 -18.72 9.26
C LEU A 99 5.57 -20.04 8.54
N ALA A 100 5.46 -20.02 7.21
CA ALA A 100 5.24 -21.20 6.40
C ALA A 100 6.38 -22.22 6.53
N ILE A 101 7.63 -21.75 6.48
CA ILE A 101 8.82 -22.59 6.67
C ILE A 101 8.82 -23.20 8.07
N TRP A 102 8.50 -22.41 9.11
CA TRP A 102 8.39 -22.90 10.48
C TRP A 102 7.35 -24.02 10.60
N ILE A 103 6.15 -23.86 10.03
CA ILE A 103 5.11 -24.91 10.00
C ILE A 103 5.63 -26.18 9.32
N LEU A 104 6.30 -26.03 8.18
CA LEU A 104 6.85 -27.16 7.42
C LEU A 104 7.92 -27.94 8.20
N VAL A 105 8.68 -27.26 9.05
CA VAL A 105 9.76 -27.86 9.85
C VAL A 105 9.22 -28.50 11.13
N VAL A 106 8.25 -27.85 11.79
CA VAL A 106 7.81 -28.23 13.14
C VAL A 106 6.63 -29.19 13.14
N SER A 107 5.83 -29.24 12.06
CA SER A 107 4.58 -30.02 12.06
C SER A 107 4.36 -30.81 10.77
N ASP A 108 4.45 -32.14 10.86
CA ASP A 108 4.15 -33.04 9.74
C ASP A 108 2.65 -33.07 9.40
N SER A 109 1.78 -32.98 10.41
CA SER A 109 0.33 -32.98 10.24
C SER A 109 -0.21 -31.76 9.48
N HIS A 110 0.56 -30.68 9.41
CA HIS A 110 0.14 -29.43 8.78
C HIS A 110 1.05 -28.96 7.65
N ARG A 111 1.90 -29.85 7.12
CA ARG A 111 2.76 -29.54 5.97
C ARG A 111 2.00 -28.94 4.79
N PHE A 112 0.81 -29.44 4.50
CA PHE A 112 -0.01 -28.91 3.41
C PHE A 112 -0.37 -27.43 3.61
N VAL A 113 -0.73 -27.04 4.83
CA VAL A 113 -1.00 -25.64 5.20
C VAL A 113 0.25 -24.80 5.01
N GLY A 114 1.41 -25.29 5.46
CA GLY A 114 2.70 -24.64 5.24
C GLY A 114 3.02 -24.42 3.76
N VAL A 115 2.84 -25.41 2.89
CA VAL A 115 3.06 -25.28 1.45
C VAL A 115 2.13 -24.23 0.83
N LEU A 116 0.84 -24.27 1.17
CA LEU A 116 -0.14 -23.31 0.66
C LEU A 116 0.20 -21.88 1.11
N LEU A 117 0.61 -21.72 2.37
CA LEU A 117 1.00 -20.43 2.93
C LEU A 117 2.26 -19.88 2.26
N ALA A 118 3.25 -20.73 1.99
CA ALA A 118 4.44 -20.35 1.24
C ALA A 118 4.10 -19.89 -0.18
N ALA A 119 3.25 -20.64 -0.89
CA ALA A 119 2.80 -20.28 -2.23
C ALA A 119 2.06 -18.94 -2.25
N LEU A 120 1.14 -18.72 -1.32
CA LEU A 120 0.39 -17.47 -1.16
C LEU A 120 1.30 -16.30 -0.80
N SER A 121 2.27 -16.52 0.10
CA SER A 121 3.26 -15.51 0.48
C SER A 121 4.11 -15.08 -0.72
N ILE A 122 4.63 -16.05 -1.48
CA ILE A 122 5.45 -15.79 -2.67
C ILE A 122 4.62 -15.06 -3.72
N ALA A 123 3.39 -15.52 -4.00
CA ALA A 123 2.51 -14.89 -4.95
C ALA A 123 2.18 -13.44 -4.54
N THR A 124 1.79 -13.21 -3.29
CA THR A 124 1.50 -11.88 -2.74
C THR A 124 2.72 -10.95 -2.84
N SER A 125 3.90 -11.45 -2.48
CA SER A 125 5.14 -10.68 -2.53
C SER A 125 5.52 -10.30 -3.97
N ILE A 126 5.63 -11.28 -4.86
CA ILE A 126 6.10 -11.06 -6.23
C ILE A 126 5.09 -10.24 -7.03
N LEU A 127 3.81 -10.63 -6.98
CA LEU A 127 2.76 -9.94 -7.73
C LEU A 127 2.46 -8.58 -7.10
N GLY A 128 2.27 -8.51 -5.80
CA GLY A 128 1.95 -7.26 -5.10
C GLY A 128 3.06 -6.22 -5.24
N VAL A 129 4.32 -6.60 -5.01
CA VAL A 129 5.46 -5.69 -5.20
C VAL A 129 5.65 -5.34 -6.69
N GLY A 130 5.54 -6.33 -7.59
CA GLY A 130 5.70 -6.12 -9.03
C GLY A 130 4.67 -5.15 -9.61
N ILE A 131 3.39 -5.33 -9.26
CA ILE A 131 2.29 -4.48 -9.69
C ILE A 131 2.44 -3.08 -9.07
N SER A 132 2.77 -2.98 -7.77
CA SER A 132 2.96 -1.70 -7.09
C SER A 132 4.10 -0.89 -7.70
N ARG A 133 5.24 -1.53 -8.00
CA ARG A 133 6.37 -0.87 -8.68
C ARG A 133 5.99 -0.38 -10.08
N ARG A 134 5.21 -1.16 -10.85
CA ARG A 134 4.71 -0.74 -12.17
C ARG A 134 3.78 0.47 -12.04
N PHE A 135 2.91 0.47 -11.05
CA PHE A 135 2.00 1.60 -10.79
C PHE A 135 2.77 2.87 -10.38
N VAL A 136 3.72 2.77 -9.46
CA VAL A 136 4.59 3.90 -9.05
C VAL A 136 5.33 4.49 -10.24
N ARG A 137 5.92 3.65 -11.11
CA ARG A 137 6.57 4.10 -12.34
C ARG A 137 5.60 4.84 -13.27
N GLY A 138 4.38 4.32 -13.42
CA GLY A 138 3.32 4.96 -14.19
C GLY A 138 2.96 6.35 -13.66
N LEU A 139 2.79 6.48 -12.33
CA LEU A 139 2.51 7.77 -11.69
C LEU A 139 3.66 8.76 -11.85
N GLN A 140 4.92 8.31 -11.72
CA GLN A 140 6.10 9.15 -11.92
C GLN A 140 6.19 9.65 -13.37
N GLN A 141 5.92 8.78 -14.34
CA GLN A 141 5.87 9.16 -15.75
C GLN A 141 4.76 10.18 -16.04
N GLN A 142 3.57 9.98 -15.46
CA GLN A 142 2.46 10.94 -15.60
C GLN A 142 2.82 12.31 -15.00
N ARG A 143 3.42 12.34 -13.79
CA ARG A 143 3.87 13.59 -13.15
C ARG A 143 5.00 14.28 -13.90
N ALA A 144 5.84 13.55 -14.63
CA ALA A 144 6.88 14.16 -15.47
C ALA A 144 6.29 14.88 -16.70
N VAL A 145 5.12 14.42 -17.19
CA VAL A 145 4.45 15.00 -18.37
C VAL A 145 3.42 16.08 -17.98
N LEU A 146 2.67 15.86 -16.90
CA LEU A 146 1.81 16.83 -16.25
C LEU A 146 2.28 16.98 -14.79
N PRO A 147 3.25 17.88 -14.51
CA PRO A 147 3.64 18.18 -13.14
C PRO A 147 2.40 18.61 -12.36
N ASP A 148 2.32 18.25 -11.07
CA ASP A 148 1.16 18.47 -10.20
C ASP A 148 0.75 19.95 -10.19
N ILE A 149 -0.05 20.37 -11.18
CA ILE A 149 -0.73 21.66 -11.17
C ILE A 149 -1.64 21.68 -9.94
N GLY A 150 -2.12 20.53 -9.46
CA GLY A 150 -3.04 20.41 -8.33
C GLY A 150 -2.52 21.00 -7.01
N ALA A 151 -1.35 20.58 -6.52
CA ALA A 151 -0.86 21.03 -5.20
C ALA A 151 -0.34 22.47 -5.24
N ASP A 152 0.43 22.81 -6.28
CA ASP A 152 0.96 24.16 -6.44
C ASP A 152 -0.15 25.15 -6.83
N ALA A 153 -1.13 24.77 -7.65
CA ALA A 153 -2.27 25.63 -7.95
C ALA A 153 -3.23 25.73 -6.76
N PHE A 154 -3.47 24.68 -5.95
CA PHE A 154 -4.26 24.85 -4.71
C PHE A 154 -3.56 25.78 -3.72
N LEU A 155 -2.24 25.65 -3.53
CA LEU A 155 -1.47 26.56 -2.69
C LEU A 155 -1.43 27.98 -3.28
N ASN A 156 -1.38 28.12 -4.60
CA ASN A 156 -1.42 29.41 -5.28
C ASN A 156 -2.84 30.04 -5.33
N LEU A 157 -3.90 29.23 -5.31
CA LEU A 157 -5.30 29.65 -5.22
C LEU A 157 -5.67 30.02 -3.78
N ALA A 158 -5.22 29.25 -2.79
CA ALA A 158 -5.33 29.60 -1.37
C ALA A 158 -4.53 30.87 -1.02
N ARG A 159 -3.47 31.19 -1.78
CA ARG A 159 -2.76 32.46 -1.69
C ARG A 159 -3.46 33.61 -2.43
N ARG A 160 -4.45 33.35 -3.29
CA ARG A 160 -5.01 34.35 -4.24
C ARG A 160 -6.40 34.91 -3.95
N GLU A 161 -7.10 34.54 -2.88
CA GLU A 161 -8.33 35.25 -2.48
C GLU A 161 -8.46 35.42 -0.95
N PRO A 162 -8.98 36.56 -0.44
CA PRO A 162 -8.39 37.88 -0.58
C PRO A 162 -8.22 38.59 0.78
N ALA A 163 -7.07 39.23 1.02
CA ALA A 163 -7.07 40.42 1.88
C ALA A 163 -7.72 41.55 1.07
N GLY A 164 -8.76 42.16 1.63
CA GLY A 164 -9.57 43.17 0.96
C GLY A 164 -8.78 44.31 0.33
N GLU A 165 -9.38 44.87 -0.73
CA GLU A 165 -9.17 46.22 -1.26
C GLU A 165 -7.76 46.61 -1.73
N ALA A 166 -7.57 46.69 -3.04
CA ALA A 166 -7.49 47.97 -3.77
C ALA A 166 -6.59 47.88 -5.03
N ARG A 167 -7.18 48.31 -6.15
CA ARG A 167 -6.55 48.97 -7.31
C ARG A 167 -5.43 48.27 -8.07
N GLY A 168 -5.69 48.08 -9.37
CA GLY A 168 -4.67 48.30 -10.40
C GLY A 168 -4.60 47.22 -11.45
N SER A 169 -5.38 47.40 -12.52
CA SER A 169 -5.18 46.76 -13.82
C SER A 169 -3.70 46.79 -14.22
N ARG A 170 -3.08 45.62 -14.33
CA ARG A 170 -1.86 45.42 -15.13
C ARG A 170 -1.91 44.03 -15.76
N ALA A 171 -2.14 44.02 -17.07
CA ALA A 171 -2.03 42.83 -17.90
C ALA A 171 -0.64 42.17 -17.72
N PRO A 172 -0.55 40.83 -17.75
CA PRO A 172 0.72 40.13 -17.65
C PRO A 172 1.56 40.44 -18.90
N ARG A 173 2.78 40.94 -18.69
CA ARG A 173 3.79 41.08 -19.75
C ARG A 173 4.16 39.70 -20.29
N PRO A 174 4.28 39.51 -21.62
CA PRO A 174 4.78 38.26 -22.18
C PRO A 174 6.25 38.08 -21.79
N SER A 175 6.59 36.88 -21.30
CA SER A 175 7.96 36.49 -20.97
C SER A 175 8.82 36.48 -22.23
N ARG A 176 9.95 37.21 -22.19
CA ARG A 176 10.99 37.15 -23.23
C ARG A 176 11.50 35.72 -23.34
N ARG A 177 11.40 35.15 -24.53
CA ARG A 177 12.13 33.97 -24.99
C ARG A 177 13.63 34.22 -24.80
N VAL A 178 14.27 33.42 -23.94
CA VAL A 178 15.72 33.37 -23.82
C VAL A 178 16.23 32.47 -24.93
N GLU A 179 16.71 33.07 -26.02
CA GLU A 179 17.56 32.39 -26.99
C GLU A 179 18.91 32.13 -26.32
N ARG A 180 19.26 30.85 -26.14
CA ARG A 180 20.64 30.48 -25.83
C ARG A 180 21.41 30.45 -27.14
N ALA A 181 22.32 31.41 -27.31
CA ALA A 181 23.47 31.25 -28.16
C ALA A 181 24.55 30.47 -27.40
N TRP A 182 25.40 29.79 -28.19
CA TRP A 182 26.55 28.95 -27.86
C TRP A 182 26.21 27.49 -27.58
#